data_AF-A0A5J9UHJ8-F1
#
_entry.id   AF-A0A5J9UHJ8-F1
#
_cell.length_a   1.000
_cell.length_b   1.000
_cell.length_c   1.000
_cell.angle_alpha   90.00
_cell.angle_beta   90.00
_cell.angle_gamma   90.00
#
_symmetry.space_group_name_H-M   'P 1'
#
loop_
_entity.id
_entity.type
_entity.pdbx_description
1 polymer ?
#
loop_
_entity_poly.entity_id
_entity_poly.type
_entity_poly.pdbx_seq_one_letter_code
_entity_poly.pdbx_strand_id
1 'polypeptide(L)'
;MSCASVWTPRYALGRSSSPGPGGGGRRRSSVCSRAASDEGGGAAGGSSGDGAPRLVLHDSLDTAGVATVHARAAREGFAAQVGRLTRVAAASSIAIGRGPDLARAALCIAAEDDSLVSHSSVPLPVDSFIARLDGLSTGFCGGGNFPPIGAPAEVFFDHLDRYLYGYKGFRRANGVSDVRALYLHTVLTCRSGSALMLSLIYSEILKTVRMYGLLDFDPEIFFPHDLNSLPRGYDKHKSKLGDEAHIMTSKSLLVEILKTLKGTFWPFQSNQSSSLFLNAVAANHYGPGSSGGNQARSHGNISAIEMAAAKAAQHRLMRGVWTNVRFGDMRRALAACERLILLNHDPHELRDYAALLYHCGYYEDCLEYLIAYQTAMAGNKFPSNLLEILEEEAVNTLRARVSLILAEDGWSNLRPAASYWTKNSEPW
;
A
#
# COMPACT_ATOMS: atom_id res chain seq x y z
N MET A 1 60.59 6.27 -2.51
CA MET A 1 60.48 7.15 -3.70
C MET A 1 60.52 6.24 -4.91
N SER A 2 59.36 5.97 -5.50
CA SER A 2 59.17 4.98 -6.57
C SER A 2 58.62 5.69 -7.80
N CYS A 3 59.32 5.55 -8.92
CA CYS A 3 58.88 5.96 -10.26
C CYS A 3 58.82 4.69 -11.13
N ALA A 4 57.63 4.39 -11.64
CA ALA A 4 57.39 3.42 -12.71
C ALA A 4 56.03 3.81 -13.34
N SER A 5 56.06 4.57 -14.43
CA SER A 5 56.09 4.11 -15.83
C SER A 5 54.69 3.83 -16.40
N VAL A 6 54.23 4.84 -17.14
CA VAL A 6 53.08 4.84 -18.05
C VAL A 6 53.42 4.01 -19.28
N TRP A 7 52.60 3.01 -19.61
CA TRP A 7 52.65 2.31 -20.90
C TRP A 7 51.23 2.15 -21.48
N THR A 8 50.99 2.84 -22.59
CA THR A 8 50.11 2.43 -23.71
C THR A 8 50.90 2.78 -24.99
N PRO A 9 50.82 2.01 -26.10
CA PRO A 9 49.75 2.26 -27.08
C PRO A 9 49.37 1.13 -28.09
N ARG A 10 48.10 1.18 -28.53
CA ARG A 10 47.55 1.18 -29.91
C ARG A 10 47.59 -0.05 -30.87
N TYR A 11 46.35 -0.43 -31.27
CA TYR A 11 45.76 -0.66 -32.61
C TYR A 11 46.39 -1.57 -33.69
N ALA A 12 45.58 -2.52 -34.19
CA ALA A 12 45.27 -2.77 -35.62
C ALA A 12 43.99 -3.66 -35.70
N LEU A 13 42.88 -3.21 -36.33
CA LEU A 13 42.43 -3.55 -37.69
C LEU A 13 42.51 -5.07 -37.99
N GLY A 14 41.48 -5.83 -38.34
CA GLY A 14 40.13 -5.61 -38.82
C GLY A 14 39.80 -6.78 -39.75
N ARG A 15 38.65 -7.45 -39.61
CA ARG A 15 38.07 -8.22 -40.73
C ARG A 15 36.58 -8.49 -40.52
N SER A 16 35.82 -8.01 -41.50
CA SER A 16 34.40 -8.19 -41.73
C SER A 16 34.10 -9.57 -42.32
N SER A 17 33.02 -10.20 -41.87
CA SER A 17 32.23 -11.13 -42.67
C SER A 17 30.94 -11.54 -41.94
N SER A 18 29.81 -11.12 -42.50
CA SER A 18 28.45 -11.69 -42.42
C SER A 18 27.92 -11.70 -43.87
N PRO A 19 26.96 -12.54 -44.34
CA PRO A 19 25.79 -13.03 -43.58
C PRO A 19 25.22 -14.45 -43.91
N GLY A 20 24.48 -15.03 -42.94
CA GLY A 20 23.30 -15.92 -43.06
C GLY A 20 23.43 -17.30 -43.75
N PRO A 21 22.39 -18.19 -43.72
CA PRO A 21 21.13 -18.18 -42.98
C PRO A 21 20.93 -19.45 -42.11
N GLY A 22 20.17 -19.36 -41.00
CA GLY A 22 19.95 -20.51 -40.11
C GLY A 22 18.67 -20.40 -39.28
N GLY A 23 17.55 -20.08 -39.92
CA GLY A 23 16.23 -20.06 -39.29
C GLY A 23 15.50 -21.39 -39.48
N GLY A 24 15.87 -22.41 -38.69
CA GLY A 24 15.16 -23.69 -38.61
C GLY A 24 14.33 -23.74 -37.33
N GLY A 25 13.01 -23.63 -37.47
CA GLY A 25 12.07 -23.61 -36.35
C GLY A 25 12.12 -24.89 -35.49
N ARG A 26 12.19 -24.70 -34.18
CA ARG A 26 11.73 -25.70 -33.20
C ARG A 26 10.71 -25.07 -32.28
N ARG A 27 9.45 -25.42 -32.55
CA ARG A 27 8.30 -25.35 -31.66
C ARG A 27 8.73 -25.75 -30.24
N ARG A 28 8.57 -24.84 -29.27
CA ARG A 28 8.47 -25.23 -27.86
C ARG A 28 6.99 -25.19 -27.48
N SER A 29 6.51 -26.37 -27.14
CA SER A 29 5.21 -26.68 -26.60
C SER A 29 4.90 -25.85 -25.36
N SER A 30 3.87 -25.02 -25.45
CA SER A 30 3.14 -24.48 -24.30
C SER A 30 2.34 -25.62 -23.66
N VAL A 31 2.73 -26.03 -22.45
CA VAL A 31 1.87 -26.87 -21.60
C VAL A 31 0.91 -25.93 -20.88
N CYS A 32 -0.25 -25.72 -21.49
CA CYS A 32 -1.45 -25.23 -20.82
C CYS A 32 -2.08 -26.40 -20.06
N SER A 33 -2.17 -26.31 -18.74
CA SER A 33 -3.04 -27.19 -17.96
C SER A 33 -4.47 -26.65 -18.05
N ARG A 34 -5.24 -27.19 -19.00
CA ARG A 34 -6.70 -27.05 -19.08
C ARG A 34 -7.33 -28.08 -18.14
N ALA A 35 -8.06 -27.62 -17.13
CA ALA A 35 -9.07 -28.44 -16.46
C ALA A 35 -10.35 -28.42 -17.31
N ALA A 36 -11.00 -29.58 -17.39
CA ALA A 36 -11.98 -29.95 -18.39
C ALA A 36 -13.30 -29.15 -18.31
N SER A 37 -13.85 -28.91 -19.49
CA SER A 37 -15.23 -28.50 -19.73
C SER A 37 -16.08 -29.77 -19.85
N ASP A 38 -17.25 -29.79 -19.24
CA ASP A 38 -18.34 -30.67 -19.65
C ASP A 38 -19.50 -29.76 -20.07
N GLU A 39 -20.02 -29.99 -21.28
CA GLU A 39 -21.12 -29.21 -21.86
C GLU A 39 -22.46 -29.82 -21.45
N GLY A 40 -23.38 -28.99 -20.96
CA GLY A 40 -24.78 -29.32 -20.77
C GLY A 40 -25.58 -28.05 -20.51
N GLY A 41 -26.42 -27.65 -21.47
CA GLY A 41 -27.17 -26.40 -21.43
C GLY A 41 -28.28 -26.35 -20.38
N GLY A 42 -28.70 -25.13 -20.03
CA GLY A 42 -29.88 -24.88 -19.21
C GLY A 42 -29.74 -23.62 -18.35
N ALA A 43 -30.57 -22.62 -18.64
CA ALA A 43 -30.70 -21.40 -17.84
C ALA A 43 -31.22 -21.70 -16.43
N ALA A 44 -30.57 -21.14 -15.40
CA ALA A 44 -31.18 -20.69 -14.15
C ALA A 44 -30.11 -20.07 -13.25
N GLY A 45 -30.44 -18.95 -12.61
CA GLY A 45 -29.60 -18.33 -11.59
C GLY A 45 -29.34 -19.27 -10.42
N GLY A 46 -28.13 -19.18 -9.86
CA GLY A 46 -27.72 -19.96 -8.72
C GLY A 46 -26.46 -19.33 -8.12
N SER A 47 -26.64 -18.74 -6.94
CA SER A 47 -25.59 -18.23 -6.07
C SER A 47 -24.44 -19.23 -5.90
N SER A 48 -23.26 -18.83 -6.34
CA SER A 48 -21.96 -19.36 -5.90
C SER A 48 -21.49 -18.44 -4.77
N GLY A 49 -21.44 -18.84 -3.50
CA GLY A 49 -20.67 -19.95 -2.95
C GLY A 49 -19.44 -19.35 -2.24
N ASP A 50 -19.48 -19.27 -0.91
CA ASP A 50 -18.32 -19.12 0.01
C ASP A 50 -17.27 -18.03 -0.33
N GLY A 51 -17.68 -16.95 -0.99
CA GLY A 51 -16.80 -15.88 -1.47
C GLY A 51 -16.82 -14.66 -0.54
N ALA A 52 -15.63 -14.13 -0.23
CA ALA A 52 -15.53 -12.80 0.38
C ALA A 52 -16.30 -11.77 -0.47
N PRO A 53 -16.94 -10.75 0.14
CA PRO A 53 -17.71 -9.77 -0.61
C PRO A 53 -16.85 -9.06 -1.67
N ARG A 54 -17.49 -8.62 -2.76
CA ARG A 54 -16.82 -8.08 -3.94
C ARG A 54 -16.14 -6.74 -3.65
N LEU A 55 -14.90 -6.59 -4.12
CA LEU A 55 -14.17 -5.32 -4.12
C LEU A 55 -14.60 -4.48 -5.33
N VAL A 56 -15.16 -3.28 -5.11
CA VAL A 56 -15.87 -2.54 -6.18
C VAL A 56 -15.05 -1.43 -6.83
N LEU A 57 -13.91 -1.00 -6.28
CA LEU A 57 -13.22 0.23 -6.70
C LEU A 57 -12.93 0.27 -8.22
N HIS A 58 -12.27 -0.76 -8.75
CA HIS A 58 -11.86 -0.77 -10.16
C HIS A 58 -13.05 -0.91 -11.11
N ASP A 59 -14.03 -1.75 -10.77
CA ASP A 59 -15.22 -1.93 -11.61
C ASP A 59 -16.06 -0.64 -11.68
N SER A 60 -16.11 0.08 -10.56
CA SER A 60 -16.77 1.37 -10.42
C SER A 60 -16.10 2.45 -11.28
N LEU A 61 -14.77 2.50 -11.26
CA LEU A 61 -13.98 3.44 -12.06
C LEU A 61 -14.09 3.14 -13.57
N ASP A 62 -14.00 1.86 -13.96
CA ASP A 62 -14.19 1.45 -15.37
C ASP A 62 -15.58 1.81 -15.89
N THR A 63 -16.62 1.58 -15.08
CA THR A 63 -18.00 1.95 -15.43
C THR A 63 -18.16 3.46 -15.59
N ALA A 64 -17.38 4.25 -14.85
CA ALA A 64 -17.31 5.70 -14.97
C ALA A 64 -16.40 6.19 -16.11
N GLY A 65 -15.83 5.29 -16.91
CA GLY A 65 -14.96 5.63 -18.04
C GLY A 65 -13.53 6.01 -17.65
N VAL A 66 -13.11 5.74 -16.42
CA VAL A 66 -11.73 5.91 -15.96
C VAL A 66 -10.96 4.64 -16.29
N ALA A 67 -9.83 4.75 -17.00
CA ALA A 67 -9.02 3.59 -17.35
C ALA A 67 -8.37 2.98 -16.10
N THR A 68 -8.69 1.71 -15.78
CA THR A 68 -8.13 1.04 -14.59
C THR A 68 -7.10 -0.04 -14.90
N VAL A 69 -6.73 -0.24 -16.17
CA VAL A 69 -5.85 -1.33 -16.61
C VAL A 69 -4.57 -1.43 -15.76
N HIS A 70 -3.90 -0.30 -15.53
CA HIS A 70 -2.68 -0.26 -14.74
C HIS A 70 -2.92 -0.44 -13.24
N ALA A 71 -4.01 0.12 -12.70
CA ALA A 71 -4.40 -0.05 -11.31
C ALA A 71 -4.73 -1.53 -11.00
N ARG A 72 -5.48 -2.21 -11.88
CA ARG A 72 -5.79 -3.65 -11.77
C ARG A 72 -4.54 -4.50 -11.84
N ALA A 73 -3.66 -4.27 -12.81
CA ALA A 73 -2.40 -5.01 -12.93
C ALA A 73 -1.52 -4.84 -11.67
N ALA A 74 -1.48 -3.63 -11.10
CA ALA A 74 -0.79 -3.38 -9.85
C ALA A 74 -1.44 -4.11 -8.66
N ARG A 75 -2.78 -4.12 -8.58
CA ARG A 75 -3.53 -4.85 -7.56
C ARG A 75 -3.31 -6.37 -7.64
N GLU A 76 -3.30 -6.94 -8.84
CA GLU A 76 -2.98 -8.35 -9.08
C GLU A 76 -1.55 -8.67 -8.66
N GLY A 77 -0.60 -7.80 -8.99
CA GLY A 77 0.79 -7.91 -8.55
C GLY A 77 0.94 -7.90 -7.03
N PHE A 78 0.20 -7.04 -6.34
CA PHE A 78 0.12 -7.02 -4.87
C PHE A 78 -0.51 -8.30 -4.31
N ALA A 79 -1.67 -8.71 -4.84
CA ALA A 79 -2.37 -9.93 -4.43
C ALA A 79 -1.49 -11.18 -4.62
N ALA A 80 -0.69 -11.23 -5.69
CA ALA A 80 0.28 -12.30 -5.91
C ALA A 80 1.38 -12.33 -4.84
N GLN A 81 1.79 -11.20 -4.26
CA GLN A 81 2.70 -11.20 -3.11
C GLN A 81 1.98 -11.67 -1.84
N VAL A 82 0.77 -11.16 -1.58
CA VAL A 82 -0.05 -11.55 -0.43
C VAL A 82 -0.35 -13.05 -0.43
N GLY A 83 -0.63 -13.65 -1.59
CA GLY A 83 -0.85 -15.09 -1.72
C GLY A 83 0.35 -15.96 -1.31
N ARG A 84 1.57 -15.40 -1.24
CA ARG A 84 2.77 -16.10 -0.74
C ARG A 84 2.99 -15.91 0.77
N LEU A 85 2.16 -15.11 1.44
CA LEU A 85 2.25 -14.82 2.87
C LEU A 85 1.63 -15.96 3.71
N THR A 86 2.33 -17.10 3.76
CA THR A 86 1.96 -18.21 4.66
C THR A 86 1.98 -17.77 6.13
N ARG A 87 1.33 -18.53 7.04
CA ARG A 87 1.35 -18.24 8.50
C ARG A 87 2.76 -18.01 9.06
N VAL A 88 3.74 -18.78 8.58
CA VAL A 88 5.13 -18.65 9.04
C VAL A 88 5.81 -17.45 8.40
N ALA A 89 5.63 -17.21 7.10
CA ALA A 89 6.17 -16.03 6.43
C ALA A 89 5.59 -14.73 7.02
N ALA A 90 4.30 -14.72 7.34
CA ALA A 90 3.60 -13.61 7.97
C ALA A 90 4.27 -13.14 9.27
N ALA A 91 4.64 -14.09 10.13
CA ALA A 91 5.29 -13.84 11.42
C ALA A 91 6.83 -13.73 11.35
N SER A 92 7.43 -13.96 10.16
CA SER A 92 8.88 -13.85 10.00
C SER A 92 9.31 -12.38 9.97
N SER A 93 10.44 -12.08 10.61
CA SER A 93 11.07 -10.76 10.54
C SER A 93 11.27 -10.33 9.08
N ILE A 94 11.08 -9.03 8.82
CA ILE A 94 11.38 -8.43 7.52
C ILE A 94 12.85 -8.60 7.13
N ALA A 95 13.77 -8.82 8.08
CA ALA A 95 15.17 -9.08 7.81
C ALA A 95 15.37 -10.43 7.10
N ILE A 96 14.40 -11.35 7.16
CA ILE A 96 14.49 -12.70 6.61
C ILE A 96 13.78 -12.73 5.24
N GLY A 97 14.47 -13.24 4.21
CA GLY A 97 13.95 -13.35 2.85
C GLY A 97 13.02 -14.56 2.64
N ARG A 98 11.92 -14.68 3.41
CA ARG A 98 10.99 -15.81 3.29
C ARG A 98 9.58 -15.37 2.85
N GLY A 99 9.13 -15.86 1.69
CA GLY A 99 7.75 -15.72 1.22
C GLY A 99 7.52 -14.56 0.23
N PRO A 100 6.77 -13.51 0.60
CA PRO A 100 6.49 -12.37 -0.29
C PRO A 100 7.73 -11.52 -0.57
N ASP A 101 7.75 -10.86 -1.72
CA ASP A 101 8.70 -9.81 -2.05
C ASP A 101 8.06 -8.51 -1.56
N LEU A 102 8.48 -8.06 -0.38
CA LEU A 102 7.91 -6.90 0.30
C LEU A 102 8.18 -5.61 -0.47
N ALA A 103 9.32 -5.51 -1.16
CA ALA A 103 9.65 -4.37 -2.00
C ALA A 103 8.70 -4.30 -3.21
N ARG A 104 8.46 -5.44 -3.87
CA ARG A 104 7.49 -5.52 -4.96
C ARG A 104 6.07 -5.24 -4.49
N ALA A 105 5.66 -5.78 -3.34
CA ALA A 105 4.35 -5.48 -2.75
C ALA A 105 4.18 -3.97 -2.52
N ALA A 106 5.18 -3.30 -1.92
CA ALA A 106 5.16 -1.86 -1.70
C ALA A 106 5.18 -1.03 -3.00
N LEU A 107 5.84 -1.52 -4.05
CA LEU A 107 5.82 -0.87 -5.37
C LEU A 107 4.52 -1.09 -6.12
N CYS A 108 3.88 -2.26 -5.99
CA CYS A 108 2.54 -2.50 -6.53
C CYS A 108 1.50 -1.59 -5.85
N ILE A 109 1.58 -1.41 -4.53
CA ILE A 109 0.79 -0.41 -3.80
C ILE A 109 0.97 0.98 -4.43
N ALA A 110 2.23 1.38 -4.66
CA ALA A 110 2.52 2.69 -5.23
C ALA A 110 2.04 2.84 -6.68
N ALA A 111 2.16 1.78 -7.49
CA ALA A 111 1.75 1.76 -8.88
C ALA A 111 0.22 1.87 -9.01
N GLU A 112 -0.52 1.21 -8.13
CA GLU A 112 -1.97 1.33 -8.06
C GLU A 112 -2.38 2.75 -7.67
N ASP A 113 -1.86 3.27 -6.56
CA ASP A 113 -2.20 4.62 -6.07
C ASP A 113 -1.75 5.75 -7.01
N ASP A 114 -0.71 5.53 -7.81
CA ASP A 114 -0.31 6.40 -8.92
C ASP A 114 -1.33 6.32 -10.04
N SER A 115 -1.69 5.11 -10.52
CA SER A 115 -2.68 4.94 -11.58
C SER A 115 -4.08 5.44 -11.23
N LEU A 116 -4.46 5.45 -9.95
CA LEU A 116 -5.78 5.94 -9.50
C LEU A 116 -5.91 7.47 -9.59
N VAL A 117 -4.79 8.18 -9.63
CA VAL A 117 -4.75 9.66 -9.60
C VAL A 117 -4.11 10.24 -10.86
N SER A 118 -3.04 9.63 -11.34
CA SER A 118 -2.33 10.02 -12.55
C SER A 118 -3.16 9.76 -13.80
N HIS A 119 -3.16 10.71 -14.73
CA HIS A 119 -3.67 10.50 -16.09
C HIS A 119 -2.60 9.95 -17.04
N SER A 120 -1.48 9.48 -16.50
CA SER A 120 -0.41 8.88 -17.29
C SER A 120 -0.89 7.61 -17.97
N SER A 121 -0.67 7.51 -19.28
CA SER A 121 -0.84 6.26 -20.03
C SER A 121 0.29 5.26 -19.75
N VAL A 122 1.37 5.69 -19.11
CA VAL A 122 2.53 4.87 -18.76
C VAL A 122 2.43 4.44 -17.29
N PRO A 123 2.49 3.12 -17.00
CA PRO A 123 2.45 2.63 -15.63
C PRO A 123 3.76 2.94 -14.89
N LEU A 124 3.68 3.00 -13.56
CA LEU A 124 4.86 3.08 -12.71
C LEU A 124 5.76 1.85 -12.96
N PRO A 125 7.06 2.03 -13.29
CA PRO A 125 7.92 0.94 -13.73
C PRO A 125 8.44 0.14 -12.52
N VAL A 126 7.59 -0.74 -11.97
CA VAL A 126 7.88 -1.56 -10.77
C VAL A 126 9.23 -2.29 -10.89
N ASP A 127 9.47 -2.99 -12.01
CA ASP A 127 10.71 -3.77 -12.19
C ASP A 127 11.96 -2.90 -12.26
N SER A 128 11.86 -1.66 -12.78
CA SER A 128 12.99 -0.73 -12.79
C SER A 128 13.34 -0.25 -11.37
N PHE A 129 12.34 -0.08 -10.51
CA PHE A 129 12.59 0.27 -9.10
C PHE A 129 13.11 -0.91 -8.28
N ILE A 130 12.70 -2.14 -8.60
CA ILE A 130 13.30 -3.35 -8.04
C ILE A 130 14.78 -3.44 -8.44
N ALA A 131 15.09 -3.32 -9.74
CA ALA A 131 16.48 -3.34 -10.20
C ALA A 131 17.35 -2.23 -9.58
N ARG A 132 16.75 -1.06 -9.32
CA ARG A 132 17.43 0.03 -8.60
C ARG A 132 17.71 -0.32 -7.13
N LEU A 133 16.81 -1.05 -6.47
CA LEU A 133 16.99 -1.53 -5.11
C LEU A 133 18.04 -2.65 -5.06
N ASP A 134 18.03 -3.57 -6.03
CA ASP A 134 19.08 -4.59 -6.19
C ASP A 134 20.45 -3.94 -6.42
N GLY A 135 20.51 -2.89 -7.25
CA GLY A 135 21.72 -2.08 -7.46
C GLY A 135 22.20 -1.37 -6.19
N LEU A 136 21.28 -0.96 -5.31
CA LEU A 136 21.62 -0.38 -4.01
C LEU A 136 22.22 -1.44 -3.08
N SER A 137 21.65 -2.65 -3.03
CA SER A 137 22.11 -3.75 -2.19
C SER A 137 23.44 -4.33 -2.67
N THR A 138 23.57 -4.63 -3.95
CA THR A 138 24.83 -5.09 -4.56
C THR A 138 25.93 -4.04 -4.46
N GLY A 139 25.57 -2.74 -4.53
CA GLY A 139 26.50 -1.64 -4.30
C GLY A 139 27.07 -1.59 -2.88
N PHE A 140 26.36 -2.10 -1.87
CA PHE A 140 26.88 -2.24 -0.51
C PHE A 140 27.92 -3.38 -0.43
N CYS A 141 27.63 -4.50 -1.07
CA CYS A 141 28.55 -5.64 -1.16
C CYS A 141 29.81 -5.33 -1.98
N GLY A 142 29.80 -4.26 -2.79
CA GLY A 142 30.91 -3.86 -3.65
C GLY A 142 31.62 -2.57 -3.22
N GLY A 143 32.78 -2.30 -3.85
CA GLY A 143 33.40 -0.97 -3.87
C GLY A 143 33.99 -0.47 -2.54
N GLY A 144 34.37 -1.38 -1.63
CA GLY A 144 34.98 -1.02 -0.34
C GLY A 144 33.99 -0.52 0.73
N ASN A 145 32.69 -0.65 0.49
CA ASN A 145 31.65 -0.31 1.47
C ASN A 145 31.40 -1.44 2.47
N PHE A 146 31.74 -2.67 2.09
CA PHE A 146 31.60 -3.85 2.94
C PHE A 146 32.74 -3.91 3.97
N PRO A 147 32.46 -4.30 5.24
CA PRO A 147 33.50 -4.39 6.26
C PRO A 147 34.54 -5.48 5.94
N PRO A 148 35.73 -5.44 6.56
CA PRO A 148 36.73 -6.50 6.46
C PRO A 148 36.18 -7.86 6.91
N ILE A 149 36.73 -8.95 6.34
CA ILE A 149 36.37 -10.32 6.72
C ILE A 149 36.64 -10.53 8.23
N GLY A 150 35.67 -11.14 8.93
CA GLY A 150 35.76 -11.41 10.36
C GLY A 150 35.51 -10.20 11.25
N ALA A 151 35.02 -9.09 10.70
CA ALA A 151 34.62 -7.94 11.49
C ALA A 151 33.43 -8.29 12.41
N PRO A 152 33.40 -7.79 13.67
CA PRO A 152 32.25 -7.94 14.55
C PRO A 152 30.97 -7.35 13.96
N ALA A 153 29.81 -7.88 14.38
CA ALA A 153 28.50 -7.43 13.91
C ALA A 153 28.29 -5.92 14.06
N GLU A 154 28.78 -5.31 15.14
CA GLU A 154 28.69 -3.86 15.38
C GLU A 154 29.40 -3.06 14.27
N VAL A 155 30.59 -3.52 13.87
CA VAL A 155 31.36 -2.89 12.79
C VAL A 155 30.65 -3.06 11.45
N PHE A 156 30.01 -4.21 11.22
CA PHE A 156 29.18 -4.42 10.03
C PHE A 156 28.02 -3.43 9.96
N PHE A 157 27.26 -3.27 11.04
CA PHE A 157 26.13 -2.34 11.05
C PHE A 157 26.56 -0.89 10.94
N ASP A 158 27.71 -0.51 11.51
CA ASP A 158 28.28 0.82 11.31
C ASP A 158 28.61 1.10 9.82
N HIS A 159 29.11 0.10 9.09
CA HIS A 159 29.36 0.23 7.64
C HIS A 159 28.05 0.35 6.86
N LEU A 160 27.04 -0.46 7.21
CA LEU A 160 25.73 -0.39 6.56
C LEU A 160 25.06 0.96 6.80
N ASP A 161 25.06 1.44 8.04
CA ASP A 161 24.50 2.75 8.40
C ASP A 161 25.24 3.89 7.69
N ARG A 162 26.58 3.84 7.65
CA ARG A 162 27.40 4.82 6.93
C ARG A 162 27.15 4.78 5.43
N TYR A 163 26.97 3.59 4.84
CA TYR A 163 26.65 3.44 3.43
C TYR A 163 25.27 4.00 3.11
N LEU A 164 24.24 3.57 3.85
CA LEU A 164 22.85 3.91 3.55
C LEU A 164 22.54 5.37 3.87
N TYR A 165 22.89 5.82 5.07
CA TYR A 165 22.52 7.15 5.56
C TYR A 165 23.57 8.22 5.24
N GLY A 166 24.86 7.85 5.29
CA GLY A 166 25.96 8.76 4.95
C GLY A 166 26.18 8.88 3.45
N TYR A 167 26.62 7.80 2.81
CA TYR A 167 27.05 7.81 1.41
C TYR A 167 25.89 7.91 0.42
N LYS A 168 24.81 7.13 0.61
CA LYS A 168 23.62 7.16 -0.24
C LYS A 168 22.62 8.26 0.16
N GLY A 169 22.83 8.88 1.33
CA GLY A 169 22.10 10.07 1.76
C GLY A 169 20.62 9.83 2.10
N PHE A 170 20.23 8.58 2.42
CA PHE A 170 18.88 8.31 2.89
C PHE A 170 18.65 8.96 4.25
N ARG A 171 17.50 9.59 4.43
CA ARG A 171 17.13 10.26 5.68
C ARG A 171 15.65 10.11 5.99
N ARG A 172 15.33 10.22 7.29
CA ARG A 172 13.94 10.28 7.76
C ARG A 172 13.27 11.53 7.18
N ALA A 173 12.06 11.37 6.66
CA ALA A 173 11.22 12.52 6.31
C ALA A 173 10.74 13.20 7.61
N ASN A 174 10.95 14.52 7.72
CA ASN A 174 10.51 15.32 8.86
C ASN A 174 8.98 15.43 8.86
N GLY A 175 8.34 15.11 9.99
CA GLY A 175 6.96 15.47 10.40
C GLY A 175 5.84 15.50 9.35
N VAL A 176 4.86 14.59 9.51
CA VAL A 176 3.42 14.58 9.16
C VAL A 176 2.96 14.93 7.72
N SER A 177 3.70 15.62 6.85
CA SER A 177 3.09 16.17 5.61
C SER A 177 3.63 15.68 4.27
N ASP A 178 4.80 15.02 4.20
CA ASP A 178 5.30 14.54 2.90
C ASP A 178 4.85 13.11 2.64
N VAL A 179 3.68 13.00 2.04
CA VAL A 179 3.08 11.72 1.60
C VAL A 179 4.06 10.97 0.71
N ARG A 180 5.02 11.64 0.03
CA ARG A 180 6.00 11.00 -0.87
C ARG A 180 6.87 10.02 -0.13
N ALA A 181 7.10 10.32 1.15
CA ALA A 181 7.90 9.48 2.03
C ALA A 181 7.22 8.12 2.32
N LEU A 182 5.94 7.96 2.00
CA LEU A 182 5.18 6.72 2.20
C LEU A 182 5.31 5.73 1.04
N TYR A 183 5.89 6.13 -0.10
CA TYR A 183 5.97 5.28 -1.29
C TYR A 183 7.41 4.95 -1.68
N LEU A 184 7.72 3.65 -1.80
CA LEU A 184 9.09 3.17 -2.00
C LEU A 184 9.78 3.80 -3.22
N HIS A 185 9.09 3.91 -4.36
CA HIS A 185 9.65 4.48 -5.58
C HIS A 185 10.13 5.93 -5.40
N THR A 186 9.38 6.74 -4.63
CA THR A 186 9.76 8.12 -4.35
C THR A 186 10.88 8.17 -3.33
N VAL A 187 10.86 7.32 -2.30
CA VAL A 187 11.97 7.23 -1.33
C VAL A 187 13.29 6.85 -2.01
N LEU A 188 13.27 5.89 -2.95
CA LEU A 188 14.45 5.51 -3.73
C LEU A 188 14.99 6.65 -4.60
N THR A 189 14.12 7.59 -5.00
CA THR A 189 14.47 8.73 -5.84
C THR A 189 14.96 9.92 -5.01
N CYS A 190 14.15 10.38 -4.06
CA CYS A 190 14.40 11.58 -3.26
C CYS A 190 15.26 11.33 -2.02
N ARG A 191 15.53 10.06 -1.67
CA ARG A 191 16.31 9.63 -0.50
C ARG A 191 15.73 10.15 0.82
N SER A 192 14.42 10.41 0.87
CA SER A 192 13.71 10.83 2.07
C SER A 192 12.47 9.97 2.23
N GLY A 193 12.34 9.29 3.37
CA GLY A 193 11.33 8.24 3.55
C GLY A 193 10.80 8.09 4.98
N SER A 194 9.70 7.36 5.09
CA SER A 194 9.14 6.93 6.37
C SER A 194 10.00 5.87 7.04
N ALA A 195 9.81 5.63 8.33
CA ALA A 195 10.47 4.53 9.04
C ALA A 195 10.19 3.19 8.35
N LEU A 196 8.97 2.98 7.85
CA LEU A 196 8.56 1.77 7.12
C LEU A 196 9.37 1.59 5.84
N MET A 197 9.44 2.63 4.99
CA MET A 197 10.16 2.55 3.72
C MET A 197 11.67 2.40 3.91
N LEU A 198 12.24 3.09 4.90
CA LEU A 198 13.66 2.96 5.23
C LEU A 198 13.98 1.57 5.80
N SER A 199 13.10 1.00 6.63
CA SER A 199 13.28 -0.36 7.18
C SER A 199 13.20 -1.41 6.09
N LEU A 200 12.29 -1.23 5.13
CA LEU A 200 12.18 -2.09 3.96
C LEU A 200 13.47 -2.06 3.13
N ILE A 201 13.99 -0.87 2.81
CA ILE A 201 15.27 -0.72 2.08
C ILE A 201 16.42 -1.36 2.86
N TYR A 202 16.52 -1.11 4.17
CA TYR A 202 17.54 -1.72 5.04
C TYR A 202 17.46 -3.25 4.98
N SER A 203 16.25 -3.81 5.02
CA SER A 203 16.01 -5.24 4.98
C SER A 203 16.43 -5.88 3.65
N GLU A 204 16.25 -5.19 2.52
CA GLU A 204 16.67 -5.73 1.22
C GLU A 204 18.20 -5.81 1.10
N ILE A 205 18.94 -4.89 1.71
CA ILE A 205 20.39 -4.98 1.79
C ILE A 205 20.79 -6.19 2.65
N LEU A 206 20.22 -6.34 3.84
CA LEU A 206 20.51 -7.48 4.73
C LEU A 206 20.17 -8.83 4.08
N LYS A 207 19.03 -8.93 3.39
CA LYS A 207 18.65 -10.15 2.64
C LYS A 207 19.67 -10.46 1.56
N THR A 208 20.12 -9.46 0.82
CA THR A 208 21.13 -9.65 -0.23
C THR A 208 22.45 -10.18 0.35
N VAL A 209 22.93 -9.58 1.44
CA VAL A 209 24.17 -10.00 2.11
C VAL A 209 24.03 -11.43 2.67
N ARG A 210 22.87 -11.75 3.27
CA ARG A 210 22.57 -13.10 3.75
C ARG A 210 22.52 -14.12 2.60
N MET A 211 21.91 -13.77 1.47
CA MET A 211 21.86 -14.62 0.28
C MET A 211 23.24 -14.92 -0.31
N TYR A 212 24.20 -13.99 -0.17
CA TYR A 212 25.59 -14.22 -0.56
C TYR A 212 26.41 -14.99 0.48
N GLY A 213 25.83 -15.36 1.62
CA GLY A 213 26.53 -16.10 2.68
C GLY A 213 27.63 -15.30 3.36
N LEU A 214 27.50 -13.96 3.38
CA LEU A 214 28.53 -13.05 3.91
C LEU A 214 28.32 -12.69 5.40
N LEU A 215 27.37 -13.33 6.07
CA LEU A 215 27.07 -13.10 7.50
C LEU A 215 27.32 -14.37 8.29
N ASP A 216 28.05 -14.22 9.40
CA ASP A 216 28.34 -15.25 10.40
C ASP A 216 27.56 -15.05 11.71
N PHE A 217 26.66 -14.06 11.76
CA PHE A 217 25.73 -13.77 12.85
C PHE A 217 24.29 -13.67 12.31
N ASP A 218 23.30 -13.58 13.21
CA ASP A 218 21.90 -13.41 12.83
C ASP A 218 21.48 -11.93 12.88
N PRO A 219 21.41 -11.22 11.75
CA PRO A 219 21.01 -9.82 11.74
C PRO A 219 19.51 -9.66 11.96
N GLU A 220 19.16 -8.67 12.77
CA GLU A 220 17.80 -8.19 12.98
C GLU A 220 17.74 -6.67 12.82
N ILE A 221 16.55 -6.11 12.57
CA ILE A 221 16.34 -4.67 12.40
C ILE A 221 15.53 -4.14 13.58
N PHE A 222 16.07 -3.14 14.25
CA PHE A 222 15.35 -2.33 15.22
C PHE A 222 14.48 -1.31 14.49
N PHE A 223 13.16 -1.50 14.52
CA PHE A 223 12.20 -0.56 13.95
C PHE A 223 11.96 0.63 14.89
N PRO A 224 12.17 1.88 14.43
CA PRO A 224 11.91 3.06 15.26
C PRO A 224 10.43 3.42 15.27
N HIS A 225 9.86 3.56 16.47
CA HIS A 225 8.48 4.05 16.65
C HIS A 225 8.41 5.57 16.86
N ASP A 226 9.53 6.24 17.04
CA ASP A 226 9.59 7.70 17.14
C ASP A 226 9.68 8.39 15.76
N LEU A 227 9.57 9.72 15.77
CA LEU A 227 9.46 10.52 14.56
C LEU A 227 10.78 10.73 13.82
N ASN A 228 11.92 10.57 14.50
CA ASN A 228 13.21 11.07 14.02
C ASN A 228 14.27 9.97 13.85
N SER A 229 14.18 8.88 14.59
CA SER A 229 15.16 7.80 14.53
C SER A 229 15.11 7.07 13.20
N LEU A 230 16.29 6.56 12.83
CA LEU A 230 16.49 5.73 11.66
C LEU A 230 16.45 4.25 12.06
N PRO A 231 15.97 3.36 11.18
CA PRO A 231 16.12 1.92 11.36
C PRO A 231 17.59 1.55 11.50
N ARG A 232 17.91 0.67 12.45
CA ARG A 232 19.28 0.20 12.66
C ARG A 232 19.31 -1.31 12.80
N GLY A 233 20.38 -1.92 12.30
CA GLY A 233 20.59 -3.34 12.46
C GLY A 233 21.32 -3.68 13.76
N TYR A 234 21.10 -4.88 14.25
CA TYR A 234 21.81 -5.44 15.40
C TYR A 234 21.90 -6.97 15.30
N ASP A 235 22.80 -7.58 16.07
CA ASP A 235 22.90 -9.03 16.20
C ASP A 235 21.82 -9.54 17.15
N LYS A 236 20.91 -10.38 16.63
CA LYS A 236 19.76 -10.89 17.35
C LYS A 236 20.15 -11.68 18.58
N HIS A 237 21.30 -12.36 18.60
CA HIS A 237 21.77 -13.10 19.78
C HIS A 237 22.13 -12.18 20.95
N LYS A 238 22.38 -10.90 20.69
CA LYS A 238 22.67 -9.87 21.70
C LYS A 238 21.43 -9.04 22.05
N SER A 239 20.23 -9.45 21.61
CA SER A 239 19.01 -8.69 21.90
C SER A 239 18.66 -8.72 23.39
N LYS A 240 18.07 -7.62 23.84
CA LYS A 240 17.44 -7.51 25.16
C LYS A 240 15.98 -7.92 25.03
N LEU A 241 15.35 -8.33 26.14
CA LEU A 241 13.92 -8.67 26.20
C LEU A 241 12.99 -7.55 25.66
N GLY A 242 13.42 -6.29 25.69
CA GLY A 242 12.65 -5.16 25.14
C GLY A 242 12.75 -4.98 23.62
N ASP A 243 13.73 -5.61 22.95
CA ASP A 243 13.98 -5.40 21.53
C ASP A 243 12.94 -6.12 20.65
N GLU A 244 12.26 -7.15 21.18
CA GLU A 244 11.24 -7.90 20.45
C GLU A 244 10.07 -7.04 19.97
N ALA A 245 9.69 -6.02 20.74
CA ALA A 245 8.63 -5.09 20.37
C ALA A 245 8.98 -4.24 19.13
N HIS A 246 10.26 -4.13 18.81
CA HIS A 246 10.78 -3.37 17.68
C HIS A 246 11.05 -4.24 16.44
N ILE A 247 10.80 -5.55 16.51
CA ILE A 247 10.98 -6.45 15.36
C ILE A 247 9.75 -6.35 14.47
N MET A 248 9.94 -5.82 13.26
CA MET A 248 8.89 -5.78 12.25
C MET A 248 8.78 -7.13 11.54
N THR A 249 7.58 -7.71 11.50
CA THR A 249 7.27 -8.90 10.70
C THR A 249 6.87 -8.54 9.27
N SER A 250 6.90 -9.51 8.36
CA SER A 250 6.46 -9.33 6.97
C SER A 250 5.00 -8.88 6.87
N LYS A 251 4.10 -9.48 7.66
CA LYS A 251 2.68 -9.07 7.68
C LYS A 251 2.52 -7.70 8.32
N SER A 252 3.14 -7.44 9.47
CA SER A 252 3.01 -6.16 10.17
C SER A 252 3.55 -4.99 9.34
N LEU A 253 4.64 -5.17 8.58
CA LEU A 253 5.13 -4.12 7.68
C LEU A 253 4.06 -3.72 6.64
N LEU A 254 3.45 -4.69 5.96
CA LEU A 254 2.44 -4.41 4.94
C LEU A 254 1.19 -3.78 5.57
N VAL A 255 0.76 -4.28 6.72
CA VAL A 255 -0.35 -3.71 7.49
C VAL A 255 -0.07 -2.26 7.88
N GLU A 256 1.11 -1.95 8.43
CA GLU A 256 1.47 -0.60 8.86
C GLU A 256 1.58 0.36 7.65
N ILE A 257 2.11 -0.09 6.52
CA ILE A 257 2.10 0.68 5.26
C ILE A 257 0.65 1.03 4.89
N LEU A 258 -0.23 0.04 4.83
CA LEU A 258 -1.61 0.26 4.40
C LEU A 258 -2.42 1.06 5.41
N LYS A 259 -2.27 0.84 6.72
CA LYS A 259 -2.92 1.63 7.78
C LYS A 259 -2.45 3.08 7.72
N THR A 260 -1.15 3.32 7.48
CA THR A 260 -0.61 4.67 7.30
C THR A 260 -1.23 5.33 6.07
N LEU A 261 -1.32 4.63 4.94
CA LEU A 261 -1.96 5.16 3.72
C LEU A 261 -3.46 5.40 3.93
N LYS A 262 -4.18 4.46 4.54
CA LYS A 262 -5.60 4.59 4.87
C LYS A 262 -5.86 5.81 5.73
N GLY A 263 -5.13 5.97 6.83
CA GLY A 263 -5.27 7.14 7.72
C GLY A 263 -4.87 8.45 7.03
N THR A 264 -3.82 8.41 6.20
CA THR A 264 -3.40 9.57 5.40
C THR A 264 -4.54 9.97 4.46
N PHE A 265 -5.03 9.07 3.61
CA PHE A 265 -6.02 9.37 2.58
C PHE A 265 -7.48 9.34 3.05
N TRP A 266 -7.75 9.06 4.33
CA TRP A 266 -9.12 9.02 4.84
C TRP A 266 -9.82 10.37 4.61
N PRO A 267 -10.97 10.43 3.91
CA PRO A 267 -11.64 11.71 3.62
C PRO A 267 -12.22 12.40 4.86
N PHE A 268 -12.62 11.62 5.87
CA PHE A 268 -13.37 12.11 7.02
C PHE A 268 -12.43 12.42 8.19
N GLN A 269 -11.55 13.40 8.02
CA GLN A 269 -10.61 13.84 9.06
C GLN A 269 -11.30 14.82 10.02
N SER A 270 -12.20 14.32 10.88
CA SER A 270 -12.80 15.12 11.95
C SER A 270 -11.96 15.04 13.23
N ASN A 271 -11.74 16.18 13.90
CA ASN A 271 -11.04 16.25 15.20
C ASN A 271 -11.87 15.67 16.38
N GLN A 272 -13.05 15.08 16.13
CA GLN A 272 -14.02 14.76 17.18
C GLN A 272 -13.99 13.30 17.66
N SER A 273 -13.44 12.38 16.87
CA SER A 273 -13.26 10.99 17.30
C SER A 273 -11.87 10.47 16.91
N SER A 274 -11.28 9.63 17.78
CA SER A 274 -10.02 8.94 17.51
C SER A 274 -10.15 7.81 16.47
N SER A 275 -11.37 7.54 15.98
CA SER A 275 -11.68 6.44 15.05
C SER A 275 -12.04 6.98 13.68
N LEU A 276 -11.37 6.46 12.64
CA LEU A 276 -11.67 6.79 11.24
C LEU A 276 -13.12 6.40 10.88
N PHE A 277 -13.59 5.27 11.39
CA PHE A 277 -14.94 4.78 11.18
C PHE A 277 -16.00 5.72 11.75
N LEU A 278 -15.85 6.10 13.03
CA LEU A 278 -16.80 7.02 13.67
C LEU A 278 -16.86 8.37 12.96
N ASN A 279 -15.72 8.88 12.49
CA ASN A 279 -15.70 10.11 11.70
C ASN A 279 -16.48 9.96 10.38
N ALA A 280 -16.35 8.82 9.70
CA ALA A 280 -17.09 8.55 8.47
C ALA A 280 -18.59 8.40 8.72
N VAL A 281 -19.00 7.73 9.80
CA VAL A 281 -20.43 7.60 10.15
C VAL A 281 -21.01 8.95 10.59
N ALA A 282 -20.26 9.76 11.35
CA ALA A 282 -20.68 11.10 11.74
C ALA A 282 -20.92 12.01 10.53
N ALA A 283 -20.09 11.89 9.49
CA ALA A 283 -20.27 12.62 8.23
C ALA A 283 -21.61 12.31 7.54
N ASN A 284 -22.24 11.17 7.82
CA ASN A 284 -23.56 10.83 7.26
C ASN A 284 -24.69 11.76 7.71
N HIS A 285 -24.54 12.45 8.84
CA HIS A 285 -25.53 13.39 9.38
C HIS A 285 -25.48 14.76 8.68
N TYR A 286 -24.40 15.05 7.97
CA TYR A 286 -24.21 16.27 7.19
C TYR A 286 -24.46 15.95 5.72
N GLY A 287 -25.74 15.85 5.33
CA GLY A 287 -26.10 15.62 3.94
C GLY A 287 -25.76 16.83 3.04
N PRO A 288 -25.66 16.66 1.70
CA PRO A 288 -25.27 17.70 0.74
C PRO A 288 -26.24 18.89 0.61
N GLY A 289 -27.24 19.00 1.49
CA GLY A 289 -28.39 19.90 1.35
C GLY A 289 -28.83 20.65 2.60
N SER A 290 -28.19 20.48 3.77
CA SER A 290 -28.60 21.21 4.99
C SER A 290 -27.89 22.56 5.15
N SER A 291 -27.87 23.37 4.08
CA SER A 291 -27.71 24.83 4.21
C SER A 291 -29.09 25.46 4.39
N GLY A 292 -29.69 25.25 5.55
CA GLY A 292 -31.06 25.71 5.81
C GLY A 292 -31.58 25.38 7.20
N GLY A 293 -30.76 25.52 8.24
CA GLY A 293 -31.20 25.26 9.60
C GLY A 293 -30.28 25.89 10.61
N ASN A 294 -30.69 27.05 11.14
CA ASN A 294 -30.03 27.73 12.25
C ASN A 294 -30.00 26.84 13.50
N GLN A 295 -29.00 25.98 13.60
CA GLN A 295 -28.48 25.44 14.86
C GLN A 295 -26.99 25.14 14.68
N ALA A 296 -26.24 26.21 14.44
CA ALA A 296 -24.80 26.23 14.59
C ALA A 296 -24.45 26.00 16.07
N ARG A 297 -24.24 24.73 16.44
CA ARG A 297 -23.46 24.39 17.63
C ARG A 297 -22.11 23.83 17.19
N SER A 298 -21.15 24.75 17.12
CA SER A 298 -19.72 24.54 17.31
C SER A 298 -19.08 23.37 16.53
N HIS A 299 -19.14 23.42 15.20
CA HIS A 299 -18.02 22.91 14.40
C HIS A 299 -17.16 24.12 14.02
N GLY A 300 -15.85 24.02 14.24
CA GLY A 300 -14.92 25.07 13.87
C GLY A 300 -15.14 25.47 12.42
N ASN A 301 -15.41 26.75 12.18
CA ASN A 301 -15.56 27.32 10.86
C ASN A 301 -14.39 26.84 9.98
N ILE A 302 -14.64 25.90 9.06
CA ILE A 302 -13.70 25.62 7.97
C ILE A 302 -13.56 26.96 7.27
N SER A 303 -12.40 27.58 7.39
CA SER A 303 -12.18 28.92 6.86
C SER A 303 -12.41 28.89 5.35
N ALA A 304 -12.90 29.99 4.76
CA ALA A 304 -13.00 30.10 3.30
C ALA A 304 -11.66 29.76 2.59
N ILE A 305 -10.54 29.96 3.31
CA ILE A 305 -9.18 29.60 2.88
C ILE A 305 -9.00 28.08 2.81
N GLU A 306 -9.47 27.32 3.80
CA GLU A 306 -9.40 25.85 3.80
C GLU A 306 -10.32 25.24 2.75
N MET A 307 -11.52 25.80 2.57
CA MET A 307 -12.43 25.36 1.49
C MET A 307 -11.82 25.65 0.11
N ALA A 308 -11.20 26.81 -0.09
CA ALA A 308 -10.48 27.12 -1.33
C ALA A 308 -9.26 26.19 -1.54
N ALA A 309 -8.55 25.84 -0.46
CA ALA A 309 -7.45 24.88 -0.51
C ALA A 309 -7.92 23.46 -0.84
N ALA A 310 -9.08 23.02 -0.33
CA ALA A 310 -9.71 21.74 -0.67
C ALA A 310 -10.05 21.69 -2.15
N LYS A 311 -10.71 22.73 -2.67
CA LYS A 311 -11.07 22.87 -4.08
C LYS A 311 -9.84 22.89 -4.97
N ALA A 312 -8.79 23.62 -4.58
CA ALA A 312 -7.53 23.65 -5.30
C ALA A 312 -6.80 22.30 -5.27
N ALA A 313 -6.85 21.58 -4.15
CA ALA A 313 -6.28 20.24 -4.02
C ALA A 313 -7.00 19.24 -4.93
N GLN A 314 -8.33 19.21 -4.88
CA GLN A 314 -9.17 18.39 -5.74
C GLN A 314 -8.95 18.69 -7.22
N HIS A 315 -8.95 19.97 -7.63
CA HIS A 315 -8.73 20.34 -9.03
C HIS A 315 -7.35 19.87 -9.55
N ARG A 316 -6.34 19.80 -8.68
CA ARG A 316 -5.00 19.29 -9.04
C ARG A 316 -4.98 17.77 -9.13
N LEU A 317 -5.63 17.05 -8.20
CA LEU A 317 -5.82 15.59 -8.32
C LEU A 317 -6.54 15.23 -9.63
N MET A 318 -7.56 16.01 -10.01
CA MET A 318 -8.27 15.85 -11.28
C MET A 318 -7.39 16.11 -12.51
N ARG A 319 -6.23 16.75 -12.36
CA ARG A 319 -5.23 16.91 -13.43
C ARG A 319 -4.06 15.94 -13.30
N GLY A 320 -4.16 14.93 -12.44
CA GLY A 320 -3.07 13.99 -12.16
C GLY A 320 -1.90 14.61 -11.43
N VAL A 321 -2.10 15.78 -10.80
CA VAL A 321 -1.09 16.47 -10.01
C VAL A 321 -1.27 16.09 -8.56
N TRP A 322 -0.20 15.59 -7.96
CA TRP A 322 -0.18 15.29 -6.54
C TRP A 322 -0.37 16.53 -5.68
N THR A 323 -1.25 16.44 -4.68
CA THR A 323 -1.48 17.51 -3.70
C THR A 323 -1.31 17.04 -2.28
N ASN A 324 -1.26 18.00 -1.36
CA ASN A 324 -1.34 17.65 0.05
C ASN A 324 -2.65 16.90 0.32
N VAL A 325 -2.59 16.02 1.30
CA VAL A 325 -3.64 15.07 1.63
C VAL A 325 -4.56 15.60 2.74
N ARG A 326 -4.53 16.90 3.03
CA ARG A 326 -5.31 17.51 4.13
C ARG A 326 -6.83 17.36 3.97
N PHE A 327 -7.31 16.89 2.82
CA PHE A 327 -8.73 16.69 2.52
C PHE A 327 -9.06 15.23 2.15
N GLY A 328 -8.10 14.30 2.33
CA GLY A 328 -8.22 12.90 1.95
C GLY A 328 -8.34 12.64 0.44
N ASP A 329 -8.48 11.36 0.08
CA ASP A 329 -8.59 10.86 -1.29
C ASP A 329 -9.41 9.55 -1.26
N MET A 330 -10.69 9.63 -1.66
CA MET A 330 -11.61 8.49 -1.57
C MET A 330 -11.12 7.27 -2.34
N ARG A 331 -10.51 7.46 -3.52
CA ARG A 331 -10.01 6.35 -4.36
C ARG A 331 -8.89 5.61 -3.64
N ARG A 332 -7.93 6.33 -3.08
CA ARG A 332 -6.82 5.75 -2.33
C ARG A 332 -7.24 5.18 -0.98
N ALA A 333 -8.21 5.79 -0.31
CA ALA A 333 -8.79 5.26 0.92
C ALA A 333 -9.46 3.90 0.68
N LEU A 334 -10.30 3.80 -0.36
CA LEU A 334 -10.89 2.53 -0.79
C LEU A 334 -9.81 1.52 -1.16
N ALA A 335 -8.82 1.91 -1.97
CA ALA A 335 -7.74 1.01 -2.37
C ALA A 335 -6.96 0.47 -1.16
N ALA A 336 -6.68 1.30 -0.15
CA ALA A 336 -6.00 0.89 1.07
C ALA A 336 -6.84 -0.10 1.89
N CYS A 337 -8.15 0.17 2.05
CA CYS A 337 -9.08 -0.74 2.72
C CYS A 337 -9.19 -2.09 2.01
N GLU A 338 -9.37 -2.10 0.68
CA GLU A 338 -9.45 -3.35 -0.08
C GLU A 338 -8.16 -4.18 0.05
N ARG A 339 -6.99 -3.53 0.02
CA ARG A 339 -5.70 -4.21 0.25
C ARG A 339 -5.55 -4.75 1.67
N LEU A 340 -6.09 -4.06 2.67
CA LEU A 340 -6.14 -4.53 4.07
C LEU A 340 -7.05 -5.74 4.22
N ILE A 341 -8.20 -5.74 3.54
CA ILE A 341 -9.12 -6.89 3.46
C ILE A 341 -8.42 -8.08 2.81
N LEU A 342 -7.68 -7.87 1.71
CA LEU A 342 -6.89 -8.92 1.06
C LEU A 342 -5.81 -9.53 1.97
N LEU A 343 -5.23 -8.75 2.88
CA LEU A 343 -4.27 -9.26 3.88
C LEU A 343 -4.92 -10.08 4.99
N ASN A 344 -6.25 -10.05 5.10
CA ASN A 344 -7.04 -10.69 6.15
C ASN A 344 -6.41 -10.48 7.54
N HIS A 345 -6.21 -9.21 7.90
CA HIS A 345 -5.53 -8.83 9.14
C HIS A 345 -6.50 -8.61 10.30
N ASP A 346 -7.55 -7.85 10.07
CA ASP A 346 -8.45 -7.34 11.11
C ASP A 346 -9.88 -7.23 10.53
N PRO A 347 -10.90 -7.84 11.16
CA PRO A 347 -12.29 -7.72 10.74
C PRO A 347 -12.78 -6.27 10.64
N HIS A 348 -12.23 -5.35 11.44
CA HIS A 348 -12.65 -3.94 11.41
C HIS A 348 -12.43 -3.27 10.04
N GLU A 349 -11.56 -3.82 9.20
CA GLU A 349 -11.36 -3.33 7.84
C GLU A 349 -12.61 -3.48 6.96
N LEU A 350 -13.48 -4.46 7.28
CA LEU A 350 -14.77 -4.66 6.60
C LEU A 350 -15.76 -3.53 6.90
N ARG A 351 -15.91 -3.12 8.19
CA ARG A 351 -16.79 -2.00 8.56
C ARG A 351 -16.27 -0.65 8.04
N ASP A 352 -14.96 -0.46 8.04
CA ASP A 352 -14.34 0.77 7.56
C ASP A 352 -14.52 0.91 6.05
N TYR A 353 -14.34 -0.20 5.31
CA TYR A 353 -14.66 -0.23 3.88
C TYR A 353 -16.16 0.03 3.63
N ALA A 354 -17.05 -0.60 4.39
CA ALA A 354 -18.49 -0.38 4.28
C ALA A 354 -18.87 1.10 4.47
N ALA A 355 -18.23 1.80 5.41
CA ALA A 355 -18.45 3.23 5.59
C ALA A 355 -18.06 4.03 4.33
N LEU A 356 -16.93 3.71 3.68
CA LEU A 356 -16.56 4.36 2.42
C LEU A 356 -17.54 4.03 1.28
N LEU A 357 -18.01 2.78 1.20
CA LEU A 357 -19.00 2.35 0.21
C LEU A 357 -20.32 3.11 0.33
N TYR A 358 -20.79 3.31 1.56
CA TYR A 358 -21.98 4.12 1.84
C TYR A 358 -21.86 5.53 1.25
N HIS A 359 -20.73 6.19 1.46
CA HIS A 359 -20.46 7.54 0.91
C HIS A 359 -20.33 7.57 -0.61
N CYS A 360 -19.96 6.44 -1.20
CA CYS A 360 -19.89 6.29 -2.65
C CYS A 360 -21.22 5.85 -3.28
N GLY A 361 -22.27 5.61 -2.48
CA GLY A 361 -23.59 5.18 -2.92
C GLY A 361 -23.73 3.69 -3.24
N TYR A 362 -22.74 2.85 -2.88
CA TYR A 362 -22.79 1.39 -3.07
C TYR A 362 -23.49 0.74 -1.87
N TYR A 363 -24.80 0.97 -1.74
CA TYR A 363 -25.56 0.56 -0.55
C TYR A 363 -25.72 -0.96 -0.42
N GLU A 364 -25.85 -1.69 -1.53
CA GLU A 364 -25.92 -3.16 -1.53
C GLU A 364 -24.61 -3.76 -1.03
N ASP A 365 -23.48 -3.38 -1.65
CA ASP A 365 -22.14 -3.83 -1.22
C ASP A 365 -21.85 -3.38 0.23
N CYS A 366 -22.24 -2.16 0.61
CA CYS A 366 -22.12 -1.67 1.98
C CYS A 366 -22.81 -2.61 2.98
N LEU A 367 -24.05 -3.02 2.70
CA LEU A 367 -24.79 -3.94 3.56
C LEU A 367 -24.10 -5.31 3.66
N GLU A 368 -23.63 -5.85 2.53
CA GLU A 368 -22.89 -7.13 2.51
C GLU A 368 -21.64 -7.10 3.40
N TYR A 369 -20.85 -6.03 3.33
CA TYR A 369 -19.66 -5.87 4.17
C TYR A 369 -19.99 -5.68 5.66
N LEU A 370 -21.09 -4.99 6.00
CA LEU A 370 -21.54 -4.86 7.39
C LEU A 370 -21.99 -6.21 7.96
N ILE A 371 -22.68 -7.03 7.16
CA ILE A 371 -23.05 -8.40 7.54
C ILE A 371 -21.79 -9.25 7.74
N ALA A 372 -20.84 -9.20 6.79
CA ALA A 372 -19.58 -9.93 6.89
C ALA A 372 -18.78 -9.53 8.14
N TYR A 373 -18.72 -8.24 8.47
CA TYR A 373 -18.12 -7.75 9.72
C TYR A 373 -18.79 -8.37 10.95
N GLN A 374 -20.12 -8.34 11.03
CA GLN A 374 -20.86 -8.90 12.17
C GLN A 374 -20.67 -10.41 12.29
N THR A 375 -20.65 -11.15 11.18
CA THR A 375 -20.33 -12.59 11.17
C THR A 375 -18.92 -12.85 11.68
N ALA A 376 -17.93 -12.06 11.26
CA ALA A 376 -16.55 -12.18 11.73
C ALA A 376 -16.40 -11.83 13.23
N MET A 377 -17.23 -10.91 13.74
CA MET A 377 -17.22 -10.49 15.14
C MET A 377 -18.06 -11.37 16.07
N ALA A 378 -18.94 -12.24 15.55
CA ALA A 378 -19.86 -13.06 16.34
C ALA A 378 -19.17 -14.01 17.36
N GLY A 379 -17.88 -14.29 17.18
CA GLY A 379 -17.06 -15.09 18.12
C GLY A 379 -16.16 -14.27 19.05
N ASN A 380 -16.14 -12.94 18.92
CA ASN A 380 -15.29 -12.06 19.73
C ASN A 380 -15.98 -11.66 21.04
N LYS A 381 -15.17 -11.33 22.05
CA LYS A 381 -15.65 -10.85 23.36
C LYS A 381 -16.50 -9.58 23.20
N PHE A 382 -17.50 -9.43 24.07
CA PHE A 382 -18.28 -8.21 24.17
C PHE A 382 -17.38 -6.96 24.27
N PRO A 383 -17.77 -5.85 23.62
CA PRO A 383 -16.99 -4.62 23.62
C PRO A 383 -16.71 -4.20 25.05
N SER A 384 -15.43 -3.97 25.34
CA SER A 384 -14.92 -3.81 26.71
C SER A 384 -14.61 -2.36 27.06
N ASN A 385 -14.43 -1.52 26.04
CA ASN A 385 -14.16 -0.09 26.19
C ASN A 385 -15.26 0.76 25.54
N LEU A 386 -15.36 2.03 25.97
CA LEU A 386 -16.37 2.96 25.48
C LEU A 386 -16.27 3.20 23.96
N LEU A 387 -15.05 3.18 23.41
CA LEU A 387 -14.84 3.40 21.97
C LEU A 387 -15.45 2.26 21.14
N GLU A 388 -15.21 1.01 21.51
CA GLU A 388 -15.77 -0.18 20.87
C GLU A 388 -17.31 -0.20 20.96
N ILE A 389 -17.87 0.24 22.10
CA ILE A 389 -19.32 0.36 22.26
C ILE A 389 -19.89 1.38 21.27
N LEU A 390 -19.26 2.56 21.16
CA LEU A 390 -19.69 3.60 20.22
C LEU A 390 -19.53 3.15 18.76
N GLU A 391 -18.46 2.44 18.44
CA GLU A 391 -18.24 1.89 17.10
C GLU A 391 -19.28 0.83 16.74
N GLU A 392 -19.65 -0.05 17.68
CA GLU A 392 -20.68 -1.06 17.45
C GLU A 392 -22.08 -0.42 17.32
N GLU A 393 -22.40 0.60 18.11
CA GLU A 393 -23.62 1.39 17.94
C GLU A 393 -23.66 2.08 16.57
N ALA A 394 -22.53 2.63 16.12
CA ALA A 394 -22.40 3.26 14.81
C ALA A 394 -22.56 2.24 13.65
N VAL A 395 -22.04 1.02 13.79
CA VAL A 395 -22.28 -0.09 12.84
C VAL A 395 -23.77 -0.39 12.74
N ASN A 396 -24.45 -0.54 13.87
CA ASN A 396 -25.88 -0.85 13.90
C ASN A 396 -26.73 0.29 13.31
N THR A 397 -26.36 1.54 13.60
CA THR A 397 -27.00 2.74 13.05
C THR A 397 -26.82 2.82 11.53
N LEU A 398 -25.60 2.60 11.04
CA LEU A 398 -25.30 2.61 9.60
C LEU A 398 -26.09 1.50 8.89
N ARG A 399 -26.10 0.28 9.45
CA ARG A 399 -26.86 -0.86 8.90
C ARG A 399 -28.34 -0.54 8.81
N ALA A 400 -28.96 -0.03 9.87
CA ALA A 400 -30.37 0.34 9.88
C ALA A 400 -30.68 1.39 8.80
N ARG A 401 -29.81 2.39 8.63
CA ARG A 401 -29.96 3.42 7.60
C ARG A 401 -29.86 2.85 6.18
N VAL A 402 -28.88 1.98 5.92
CA VAL A 402 -28.72 1.31 4.63
C VAL A 402 -29.94 0.43 4.32
N SER A 403 -30.43 -0.34 5.29
CA SER A 403 -31.65 -1.15 5.13
C SER A 403 -32.87 -0.29 4.78
N LEU A 404 -33.01 0.90 5.36
CA LEU A 404 -34.10 1.83 5.02
C LEU A 404 -33.96 2.35 3.58
N ILE A 405 -32.76 2.74 3.15
CA ILE A 405 -32.50 3.21 1.77
C ILE A 405 -32.84 2.11 0.76
N LEU A 406 -32.41 0.87 1.04
CA LEU A 406 -32.66 -0.26 0.14
C LEU A 406 -34.13 -0.72 0.13
N ALA A 407 -34.90 -0.40 1.18
CA ALA A 407 -36.33 -0.67 1.24
C ALA A 407 -37.17 0.33 0.45
N GLU A 408 -36.63 1.51 0.10
CA GLU A 408 -37.31 2.48 -0.75
C GLU A 408 -37.20 2.10 -2.24
N ASP A 409 -38.35 1.94 -2.91
CA ASP A 409 -38.42 1.60 -4.33
C ASP A 409 -37.68 2.64 -5.21
N GLY A 410 -36.73 2.16 -6.02
CA GLY A 410 -36.00 2.98 -7.00
C GLY A 410 -34.55 3.30 -6.64
N TRP A 411 -34.11 3.08 -5.40
CA TRP A 411 -32.72 3.31 -4.99
C TRP A 411 -31.76 2.20 -5.43
N SER A 412 -32.23 0.96 -5.56
CA SER A 412 -31.47 -0.17 -6.13
C SER A 412 -31.17 0.00 -7.62
N ASN A 413 -31.95 0.83 -8.34
CA ASN A 413 -31.77 1.10 -9.77
C ASN A 413 -30.93 2.35 -10.06
N LEU A 414 -30.62 3.15 -9.03
CA LEU A 414 -29.69 4.27 -9.14
C LEU A 414 -28.27 3.71 -9.13
N ARG A 415 -27.75 3.36 -10.32
CA ARG A 415 -26.31 3.13 -10.47
C ARG A 415 -25.58 4.31 -9.82
N PRO A 416 -24.55 4.08 -8.99
CA PRO A 416 -23.77 5.15 -8.40
C PRO A 416 -23.40 6.10 -9.52
N ALA A 417 -23.95 7.32 -9.43
CA ALA A 417 -23.92 8.23 -10.56
C ALA A 417 -22.47 8.33 -11.01
N ALA A 418 -22.21 8.15 -12.31
CA ALA A 418 -20.87 8.32 -12.88
C ALA A 418 -20.22 9.65 -12.40
N SER A 419 -21.05 10.61 -11.94
CA SER A 419 -20.66 11.82 -11.25
C SER A 419 -19.73 11.61 -10.05
N TYR A 420 -19.87 10.62 -9.17
CA TYR A 420 -19.00 10.57 -7.97
C TYR A 420 -17.51 10.49 -8.35
N TRP A 421 -17.21 9.75 -9.42
CA TRP A 421 -15.85 9.61 -9.94
C TRP A 421 -15.43 10.69 -10.94
N THR A 422 -16.38 11.37 -11.61
CA THR A 422 -16.10 12.25 -12.77
C THR A 422 -16.61 13.69 -12.64
N LYS A 423 -17.53 13.99 -11.71
CA LYS A 423 -18.12 15.32 -11.49
C LYS A 423 -18.22 15.65 -10.00
N ASN A 424 -17.50 16.70 -9.59
CA ASN A 424 -17.85 17.82 -8.69
C ASN A 424 -18.89 17.70 -7.54
N SER A 425 -19.44 16.55 -7.16
CA SER A 425 -20.26 16.45 -5.95
C SER A 425 -19.33 16.34 -4.75
N GLU A 426 -19.08 17.50 -4.14
CA GLU A 426 -18.41 17.68 -2.86
C GLU A 426 -18.97 16.68 -1.82
N PRO A 427 -18.13 15.93 -1.08
CA PRO A 427 -18.58 15.16 0.07
C PRO A 427 -18.53 15.96 1.40
N TRP A 428 -18.40 17.29 1.35
CA TRP A 428 -18.23 18.14 2.54
C TRP A 428 -19.42 19.06 2.80
#